data_AF-A0A1R1SMP5-F1
#
_entry.id   AF-A0A1R1SMP5-F1
#
_cell.length_a   1.000
_cell.length_b   1.000
_cell.length_c   1.000
_cell.angle_alpha   90.00
_cell.angle_beta   90.00
_cell.angle_gamma   90.00
#
_symmetry.space_group_name_H-M   'P 1'
#
loop_
_entity.id
_entity.type
_entity.pdbx_description
1 polymer ?
#
loop_
_entity_poly.entity_id
_entity_poly.type
_entity_poly.pdbx_seq_one_letter_code
_entity_poly.pdbx_strand_id
1 'polypeptide(L)'
;MTDGGGVARDEGGFLDRVPFAAGDPEARELLDALLAAYDQAAEVRGFVLAAGLRAAEFSWSAPMAEVWPQVLRRAADQGRLRRLVGVIAQDPNSAAYAIIGRLAAAPAPQAEPDAFPSPAAAPAAPDVSAAPAPVPYRAGDVRRLVAEALDDDELTALCLDHFPAVYGQFAQGMSKSQKTIRLIEYCARRDRLPDLVRRVGEVNPVRHREFTDRLESRDER
;
A
#
# COMPACT_ATOMS: atom_id res chain seq x y z
N MET A 1 -48.76 -14.21 -18.30
CA MET A 1 -49.33 -13.31 -17.27
C MET A 1 -48.83 -13.82 -15.94
N THR A 2 -47.87 -13.25 -15.24
CA THR A 2 -47.27 -11.89 -15.12
C THR A 2 -45.73 -12.04 -15.21
N ASP A 3 -45.00 -11.37 -16.10
CA ASP A 3 -44.66 -9.93 -16.21
C ASP A 3 -44.06 -9.30 -14.94
N GLY A 4 -42.87 -8.71 -15.13
CA GLY A 4 -42.44 -7.49 -14.46
C GLY A 4 -41.55 -7.64 -13.23
N GLY A 5 -40.25 -7.36 -13.38
CA GLY A 5 -39.41 -7.05 -12.22
C GLY A 5 -37.93 -7.39 -12.30
N GLY A 6 -37.35 -7.50 -13.51
CA GLY A 6 -35.90 -7.37 -13.66
C GLY A 6 -35.47 -5.97 -13.25
N VAL A 7 -35.22 -5.76 -11.96
CA VAL A 7 -34.35 -4.67 -11.51
C VAL A 7 -32.97 -5.05 -12.02
N ALA A 8 -32.66 -4.53 -13.21
CA ALA A 8 -31.28 -4.38 -13.64
C ALA A 8 -30.52 -3.85 -12.42
N ARG A 9 -29.65 -4.69 -11.83
CA ARG A 9 -28.60 -4.20 -10.96
C ARG A 9 -27.82 -3.27 -11.87
N ASP A 10 -28.13 -2.00 -11.72
CA ASP A 10 -27.47 -0.88 -12.36
C ASP A 10 -25.98 -1.05 -12.04
N GLU A 11 -25.25 -1.62 -12.99
CA GLU A 11 -23.80 -1.90 -12.93
C GLU A 11 -22.98 -0.61 -13.11
N GLY A 12 -23.57 0.54 -12.76
CA GLY A 12 -22.85 1.77 -12.45
C GLY A 12 -22.55 1.74 -10.97
N GLY A 13 -21.28 1.64 -10.59
CA GLY A 13 -20.88 1.79 -9.19
C GLY A 13 -21.48 3.06 -8.61
N PHE A 14 -21.77 3.08 -7.31
CA PHE A 14 -22.36 4.23 -6.59
C PHE A 14 -21.73 5.59 -6.97
N LEU A 15 -20.44 5.60 -7.34
CA LEU A 15 -19.69 6.78 -7.78
C LEU A 15 -19.97 7.28 -9.21
N ASP A 16 -20.66 6.49 -10.04
CA ASP A 16 -21.02 6.79 -11.43
C ASP A 16 -22.50 7.22 -11.57
N ARG A 17 -23.30 7.16 -10.50
CA ARG A 17 -24.68 7.65 -10.51
C ARG A 17 -24.72 9.18 -10.45
N VAL A 18 -25.19 9.78 -11.53
CA VAL A 18 -25.56 11.20 -11.58
C VAL A 18 -27.08 11.30 -11.53
N PRO A 19 -27.68 12.02 -10.56
CA PRO A 19 -27.06 12.83 -9.51
C PRO A 19 -26.67 12.03 -8.25
N PHE A 20 -25.60 12.46 -7.57
CA PHE A 20 -25.26 12.00 -6.23
C PHE A 20 -26.40 12.35 -5.26
N ALA A 21 -27.18 11.35 -4.85
CA ALA A 21 -28.27 11.53 -3.92
C ALA A 21 -27.73 11.56 -2.50
N ALA A 22 -27.69 12.75 -1.88
CA ALA A 22 -27.27 12.92 -0.49
C ALA A 22 -28.17 12.17 0.54
N GLY A 23 -29.29 11.59 0.09
CA GLY A 23 -30.16 10.73 0.89
C GLY A 23 -29.73 9.26 0.92
N ASP A 24 -28.76 8.84 0.10
CA ASP A 24 -28.29 7.45 0.11
C ASP A 24 -27.50 7.14 1.38
N PRO A 25 -27.72 5.96 1.99
CA PRO A 25 -26.97 5.54 3.18
C PRO A 25 -25.47 5.41 2.88
N GLU A 26 -25.08 4.96 1.67
CA GLU A 26 -23.68 4.86 1.23
C GLU A 26 -23.01 6.24 1.10
N ALA A 27 -23.74 7.24 0.60
CA ALA A 27 -23.27 8.63 0.54
C ALA A 27 -23.02 9.20 1.95
N ARG A 28 -23.90 8.86 2.89
CA ARG A 28 -23.80 9.30 4.28
C ARG A 28 -22.64 8.62 5.00
N GLU A 29 -22.43 7.33 4.77
CA GLU A 29 -21.31 6.57 5.33
C GLU A 29 -19.96 7.09 4.79
N LEU A 30 -19.89 7.40 3.49
CA LEU A 30 -18.70 8.02 2.91
C LEU A 30 -18.43 9.40 3.52
N LEU A 31 -19.48 10.21 3.70
CA LEU A 31 -19.35 11.55 4.30
C LEU A 31 -18.87 11.45 5.75
N ASP A 32 -19.44 10.55 6.54
CA ASP A 32 -19.08 10.33 7.93
C ASP A 32 -17.62 9.87 8.06
N ALA A 33 -17.20 8.93 7.22
CA ALA A 33 -15.82 8.46 7.16
C ALA A 33 -14.84 9.58 6.78
N LEU A 34 -15.21 10.44 5.81
CA LEU A 34 -14.39 11.59 5.41
C LEU A 34 -14.32 12.65 6.51
N LEU A 35 -15.41 12.91 7.22
CA LEU A 35 -15.43 13.85 8.34
C LEU A 35 -14.60 13.36 9.53
N ALA A 36 -14.64 12.05 9.82
CA ALA A 36 -13.86 11.45 10.88
C ALA A 36 -12.36 11.43 10.59
N ALA A 37 -11.97 11.30 9.33
CA ALA A 37 -10.57 11.26 8.90
C ALA A 37 -9.97 12.64 8.59
N TYR A 38 -10.77 13.54 8.02
CA TYR A 38 -10.30 14.81 7.46
C TYR A 38 -11.20 15.96 7.94
N ASP A 39 -10.98 16.36 9.19
CA ASP A 39 -11.57 17.55 9.82
C ASP A 39 -10.86 18.85 9.42
N GLN A 40 -9.62 18.77 8.91
CA GLN A 40 -8.79 19.93 8.63
C GLN A 40 -8.96 20.44 7.19
N ALA A 41 -9.41 21.69 7.04
CA ALA A 41 -9.62 22.34 5.75
C ALA A 41 -8.34 22.40 4.87
N ALA A 42 -7.15 22.40 5.46
CA ALA A 42 -5.88 22.43 4.74
C ALA A 42 -5.65 21.14 3.92
N GLU A 43 -5.96 19.98 4.49
CA GLU A 43 -5.80 18.68 3.85
C GLU A 43 -6.83 18.49 2.73
N VAL A 44 -8.09 18.86 3.01
CA VAL A 44 -9.19 18.80 2.03
C VAL A 44 -8.90 19.68 0.81
N ARG A 45 -8.33 20.87 1.01
CA ARG A 45 -7.89 21.74 -0.10
C ARG A 45 -6.87 21.06 -1.01
N GLY A 46 -5.93 20.32 -0.43
CA GLY A 46 -4.94 19.53 -1.17
C GLY A 46 -5.62 18.51 -2.08
N PHE A 47 -6.58 17.75 -1.54
CA PHE A 47 -7.32 16.75 -2.32
C PHE A 47 -8.19 17.37 -3.41
N VAL A 48 -8.86 18.48 -3.12
CA VAL A 48 -9.69 19.22 -4.10
C VAL A 48 -8.84 19.73 -5.26
N LEU A 49 -7.67 20.31 -4.98
CA LEU A 49 -6.74 20.76 -6.01
C LEU A 49 -6.17 19.59 -6.83
N ALA A 50 -5.79 18.49 -6.19
CA ALA A 50 -5.27 17.29 -6.86
C ALA A 50 -6.33 16.58 -7.73
N ALA A 51 -7.61 16.66 -7.33
CA ALA A 51 -8.74 16.23 -8.15
C ALA A 51 -9.07 17.21 -9.30
N GLY A 52 -8.39 18.36 -9.35
CA GLY A 52 -8.55 19.41 -10.36
C GLY A 52 -9.77 20.31 -10.14
N LEU A 53 -10.38 20.28 -8.95
CA LEU A 53 -11.42 21.22 -8.56
C LEU A 53 -10.79 22.53 -8.07
N ARG A 54 -11.49 23.64 -8.25
CA ARG A 54 -11.01 24.95 -7.79
C ARG A 54 -11.37 25.14 -6.32
N ALA A 55 -10.36 25.19 -5.46
CA ALA A 55 -10.59 25.47 -4.05
C ALA A 55 -11.35 26.78 -3.81
N ALA A 56 -11.20 27.80 -4.66
CA ALA A 56 -11.91 29.07 -4.53
C ALA A 56 -13.44 28.98 -4.69
N GLU A 57 -13.98 27.88 -5.24
CA GLU A 57 -15.44 27.68 -5.38
C GLU A 57 -16.12 27.25 -4.07
N PHE A 58 -15.34 26.92 -3.02
CA PHE A 58 -15.87 26.40 -1.76
C PHE A 58 -15.61 27.37 -0.61
N SER A 59 -16.62 27.50 0.26
CA SER A 59 -16.53 28.30 1.49
C SER A 59 -15.83 27.53 2.60
N TRP A 60 -14.50 27.53 2.60
CA TRP A 60 -13.68 26.86 3.64
C TRP A 60 -13.82 27.42 5.05
N SER A 61 -14.50 28.55 5.21
CA SER A 61 -14.83 29.13 6.51
C SER A 61 -16.04 28.46 7.17
N ALA A 62 -16.79 27.64 6.43
CA ALA A 62 -17.88 26.82 6.95
C ALA A 62 -17.34 25.54 7.60
N PRO A 63 -18.08 24.92 8.54
CA PRO A 63 -17.69 23.65 9.14
C PRO A 63 -17.52 22.57 8.06
N MET A 64 -16.55 21.66 8.23
CA MET A 64 -16.28 20.61 7.23
C MET A 64 -17.50 19.73 6.93
N ALA A 65 -18.42 19.58 7.88
CA ALA A 65 -19.71 18.91 7.70
C ALA A 65 -20.57 19.54 6.57
N GLU A 66 -20.40 20.83 6.30
CA GLU A 66 -21.09 21.54 5.20
C GLU A 66 -20.23 21.66 3.94
N VAL A 67 -18.90 21.65 4.07
CA VAL A 67 -17.97 21.77 2.94
C VAL A 67 -17.84 20.45 2.18
N TRP A 68 -17.69 19.33 2.86
CA TRP A 68 -17.59 18.00 2.24
C TRP A 68 -18.75 17.65 1.31
N PRO A 69 -20.04 17.80 1.69
CA PRO A 69 -21.14 17.45 0.79
C PRO A 69 -21.19 18.36 -0.44
N GLN A 70 -20.78 19.62 -0.32
CA GLN A 70 -20.66 20.53 -1.46
C GLN A 70 -19.53 20.11 -2.40
N VAL A 71 -18.37 19.72 -1.86
CA VAL A 71 -17.23 19.20 -2.63
C VAL A 71 -17.61 17.92 -3.37
N LEU A 72 -18.24 16.96 -2.70
CA LEU A 72 -18.66 15.70 -3.32
C LEU A 72 -19.71 15.94 -4.41
N ARG A 73 -20.72 16.78 -4.14
CA ARG A 73 -21.76 17.12 -5.13
C ARG A 73 -21.16 17.81 -6.36
N ARG A 74 -20.23 18.74 -6.16
CA ARG A 74 -19.54 19.44 -7.24
C ARG A 74 -18.61 18.51 -8.02
N ALA A 75 -17.93 17.59 -7.34
CA ALA A 75 -17.10 16.58 -7.99
C ALA A 75 -17.95 15.59 -8.79
N ALA A 76 -19.12 15.19 -8.29
CA ALA A 76 -20.06 14.32 -9.01
C ALA A 76 -20.63 15.01 -10.26
N ASP A 77 -21.07 16.26 -10.13
CA ASP A 77 -21.59 17.09 -11.24
C ASP A 77 -20.55 17.27 -12.36
N GLN A 78 -19.27 17.31 -12.02
CA GLN A 78 -18.16 17.39 -12.98
C GLN A 78 -17.62 16.03 -13.46
N GLY A 79 -18.19 14.91 -13.01
CA GLY A 79 -17.68 13.56 -13.31
C GLY A 79 -16.29 13.26 -12.74
N ARG A 80 -15.88 14.02 -11.71
CA ARG A 80 -14.56 13.94 -11.06
C ARG A 80 -14.60 13.25 -9.69
N LEU A 81 -15.76 12.76 -9.25
CA LEU A 81 -15.93 12.10 -7.96
C LEU A 81 -14.97 10.91 -7.80
N ARG A 82 -14.85 10.05 -8.81
CA ARG A 82 -13.88 8.93 -8.80
C ARG A 82 -12.44 9.39 -8.69
N ARG A 83 -12.09 10.52 -9.30
CA ARG A 83 -10.74 11.09 -9.23
C ARG A 83 -10.45 11.65 -7.84
N LEU A 84 -11.42 12.35 -7.23
CA LEU A 84 -11.29 12.86 -5.87
C LEU A 84 -11.14 11.72 -4.86
N VAL A 85 -12.02 10.72 -4.94
CA VAL A 85 -11.96 9.54 -4.07
C VAL A 85 -10.68 8.75 -4.30
N GLY A 86 -10.21 8.62 -5.55
CA GLY A 86 -8.94 7.97 -5.87
C GLY A 86 -7.72 8.70 -5.30
N VAL A 87 -7.73 10.03 -5.28
CA VAL A 87 -6.66 10.83 -4.64
C VAL A 87 -6.68 10.65 -3.13
N ILE A 88 -7.85 10.65 -2.51
CA ILE A 88 -7.99 10.43 -1.06
C ILE A 88 -7.60 8.98 -0.70
N ALA A 89 -7.94 8.02 -1.56
CA ALA A 89 -7.55 6.61 -1.44
C ALA A 89 -6.08 6.34 -1.83
N GLN A 90 -5.26 7.37 -2.07
CA GLN A 90 -3.80 7.26 -2.10
C GLN A 90 -3.15 7.71 -0.81
N ASP A 91 -3.91 8.30 0.13
CA ASP A 91 -3.44 8.69 1.44
C ASP A 91 -3.68 7.54 2.45
N PRO A 92 -2.65 6.77 2.82
CA PRO A 92 -2.80 5.58 3.67
C PRO A 92 -3.00 5.92 5.15
N ASN A 93 -3.09 7.21 5.50
CA ASN A 93 -2.90 7.69 6.86
C ASN A 93 -4.18 7.74 7.70
N SER A 94 -5.35 7.47 7.10
CA SER A 94 -6.62 7.55 7.79
C SER A 94 -7.29 6.20 7.90
N ALA A 95 -7.76 5.84 9.10
CA ALA A 95 -8.56 4.62 9.33
C ALA A 95 -9.82 4.54 8.44
N ALA A 96 -10.27 5.69 7.92
CA ALA A 96 -11.33 5.79 6.91
C ALA A 96 -10.93 5.23 5.53
N TYR A 97 -9.65 5.04 5.24
CA TYR A 97 -9.14 4.47 3.99
C TYR A 97 -9.78 3.14 3.64
N ALA A 98 -9.92 2.24 4.62
CA ALA A 98 -10.52 0.93 4.40
C ALA A 98 -12.01 1.03 4.04
N ILE A 99 -12.71 2.03 4.60
CA ILE A 99 -14.14 2.28 4.37
C ILE A 99 -14.34 2.98 3.02
N ILE A 100 -13.57 4.04 2.76
CA ILE A 100 -13.58 4.80 1.50
C ILE A 100 -13.16 3.90 0.33
N GLY A 101 -12.12 3.08 0.51
CA GLY A 101 -11.67 2.11 -0.48
C GLY A 101 -12.72 1.02 -0.76
N ARG A 102 -13.40 0.52 0.28
CA ARG A 102 -14.50 -0.45 0.13
C ARG A 102 -15.70 0.17 -0.59
N LEU A 103 -16.10 1.39 -0.24
CA LEU A 103 -17.23 2.09 -0.88
C LEU A 103 -16.90 2.54 -2.31
N ALA A 104 -15.63 2.84 -2.59
CA ALA A 104 -15.16 3.18 -3.93
C ALA A 104 -14.97 1.95 -4.83
N ALA A 105 -14.72 0.79 -4.23
CA ALA A 105 -14.44 -0.47 -4.91
C ALA A 105 -15.51 -1.52 -4.59
N ALA A 106 -16.55 -1.60 -5.43
CA ALA A 106 -17.31 -2.82 -5.62
C ALA A 106 -17.66 -3.02 -7.11
N PRO A 107 -17.56 -4.25 -7.69
CA PRO A 107 -16.94 -5.48 -7.19
C PRO A 107 -15.69 -5.91 -8.00
N ALA A 108 -14.68 -6.44 -7.32
CA ALA A 108 -14.00 -7.64 -7.81
C ALA A 108 -14.12 -8.67 -6.67
N PRO A 109 -14.56 -9.90 -6.97
CA PRO A 109 -14.89 -10.88 -5.95
C PRO A 109 -13.63 -11.27 -5.17
N GLN A 110 -13.83 -11.50 -3.88
CA GLN A 110 -13.09 -12.40 -3.00
C GLN A 110 -11.71 -12.85 -3.53
N ALA A 111 -10.65 -12.25 -3.01
CA ALA A 111 -9.38 -12.95 -2.84
C ALA A 111 -9.29 -13.41 -1.38
N GLU A 112 -10.15 -14.37 -1.03
CA GLU A 112 -9.78 -15.34 -0.01
C GLU A 112 -8.69 -16.27 -0.59
N PRO A 113 -7.83 -16.84 0.27
CA PRO A 113 -6.51 -17.32 -0.10
C PRO A 113 -6.55 -18.80 -0.49
N ASP A 114 -6.47 -19.12 -1.78
CA ASP A 114 -5.82 -20.34 -2.28
C ASP A 114 -5.78 -20.36 -3.83
N ALA A 115 -4.79 -21.07 -4.37
CA ALA A 115 -4.62 -21.47 -5.78
C ALA A 115 -4.28 -20.40 -6.87
N PHE A 116 -2.99 -20.40 -7.24
CA PHE A 116 -2.44 -20.17 -8.59
C PHE A 116 -3.38 -20.65 -9.73
N PRO A 117 -3.31 -20.04 -10.94
CA PRO A 117 -2.33 -20.49 -11.94
C PRO A 117 -1.63 -19.36 -12.73
N SER A 118 -0.35 -19.63 -13.02
CA SER A 118 0.49 -18.92 -13.99
C SER A 118 -0.10 -19.01 -15.41
N PRO A 119 0.32 -18.13 -16.35
CA PRO A 119 1.17 -18.66 -17.42
C PRO A 119 2.41 -17.80 -17.78
N ALA A 120 3.50 -18.53 -18.03
CA ALA A 120 4.79 -18.23 -18.69
C ALA A 120 4.67 -17.31 -19.93
N ALA A 121 5.66 -16.55 -20.43
CA ALA A 121 7.13 -16.67 -20.50
C ALA A 121 7.73 -15.26 -20.83
N ALA A 122 8.81 -14.75 -20.22
CA ALA A 122 10.26 -15.07 -20.30
C ALA A 122 10.99 -14.41 -21.51
N PRO A 123 12.31 -14.10 -21.45
CA PRO A 123 13.43 -15.03 -21.16
C PRO A 123 14.33 -14.60 -19.96
N ALA A 124 14.74 -15.50 -19.05
CA ALA A 124 15.97 -16.34 -19.04
C ALA A 124 17.30 -15.53 -19.13
N ALA A 125 18.02 -15.25 -18.03
CA ALA A 125 19.02 -16.06 -17.26
C ALA A 125 20.48 -15.58 -17.59
N PRO A 126 21.49 -15.75 -16.69
CA PRO A 126 22.00 -17.07 -16.34
C PRO A 126 22.18 -17.34 -14.84
N ASP A 127 22.07 -18.64 -14.60
CA ASP A 127 22.56 -19.43 -13.48
C ASP A 127 24.02 -19.11 -13.09
N VAL A 128 24.26 -19.00 -11.79
CA VAL A 128 25.48 -19.51 -11.14
C VAL A 128 25.06 -20.33 -9.93
N SER A 129 24.81 -21.60 -10.20
CA SER A 129 25.27 -22.79 -9.49
C SER A 129 25.73 -22.67 -8.02
N ALA A 130 25.11 -23.54 -7.20
CA ALA A 130 25.61 -24.22 -6.00
C ALA A 130 25.49 -23.54 -4.61
N ALA A 131 24.41 -23.92 -3.89
CA ALA A 131 24.30 -24.39 -2.48
C ALA A 131 25.03 -23.65 -1.31
N PRO A 132 24.39 -23.45 -0.15
CA PRO A 132 23.99 -24.54 0.75
C PRO A 132 22.51 -24.53 1.15
N ALA A 133 22.06 -25.60 1.80
CA ALA A 133 20.68 -25.95 2.17
C ALA A 133 19.82 -24.75 2.64
N PRO A 134 18.48 -24.80 2.44
CA PRO A 134 17.57 -23.81 2.98
C PRO A 134 17.50 -23.98 4.50
N VAL A 135 18.52 -23.49 5.20
CA VAL A 135 18.36 -23.13 6.61
C VAL A 135 17.18 -22.16 6.64
N PRO A 136 16.12 -22.43 7.42
CA PRO A 136 15.00 -21.52 7.52
C PRO A 136 15.49 -20.26 8.23
N TYR A 137 15.98 -19.29 7.46
CA TYR A 137 16.42 -18.01 7.96
C TYR A 137 15.19 -17.31 8.55
N ARG A 138 15.11 -17.26 9.88
CA ARG A 138 14.02 -16.55 10.55
C ARG A 138 14.19 -15.06 10.30
N ALA A 139 13.10 -14.38 9.97
CA ALA A 139 13.09 -12.93 9.72
C ALA A 139 13.75 -12.11 10.85
N GLY A 140 13.63 -12.56 12.10
CA GLY A 140 14.28 -11.92 13.25
C GLY A 140 15.82 -12.03 13.26
N ASP A 141 16.36 -13.18 12.84
CA ASP A 141 17.80 -13.42 12.77
C ASP A 141 18.42 -12.61 11.60
N VAL A 142 17.75 -12.61 10.44
CA VAL A 142 18.17 -11.80 9.28
C VAL A 142 18.07 -10.31 9.57
N ARG A 143 17.04 -9.86 10.30
CA ARG A 143 16.90 -8.44 10.70
C ARG A 143 18.08 -8.00 11.56
N ARG A 144 18.52 -8.85 12.50
CA ARG A 144 19.66 -8.56 13.36
C ARG A 144 20.95 -8.51 12.54
N LEU A 145 21.16 -9.49 11.66
CA LEU A 145 22.31 -9.50 10.73
C LEU A 145 22.36 -8.20 9.92
N VAL A 146 21.27 -7.81 9.26
CA VAL A 146 21.23 -6.60 8.42
C VAL A 146 21.48 -5.35 9.25
N ALA A 147 20.92 -5.25 10.46
CA ALA A 147 21.12 -4.10 11.33
C ALA A 147 22.56 -3.97 11.86
N GLU A 148 23.26 -5.09 12.06
CA GLU A 148 24.66 -5.14 12.55
C GLU A 148 25.70 -5.10 11.42
N ALA A 149 25.36 -5.59 10.24
CA ALA A 149 26.28 -5.72 9.11
C ALA A 149 26.31 -4.52 8.17
N LEU A 150 25.20 -3.78 8.08
CA LEU A 150 25.03 -2.64 7.19
C LEU A 150 24.67 -1.39 8.00
N ASP A 151 25.24 -0.25 7.64
CA ASP A 151 24.82 1.06 8.13
C ASP A 151 23.67 1.68 7.32
N ASP A 152 23.11 2.80 7.78
CA ASP A 152 21.94 3.41 7.14
C ASP A 152 22.19 3.78 5.66
N ASP A 153 23.40 4.27 5.37
CA ASP A 153 23.83 4.64 4.03
C ASP A 153 24.04 3.41 3.14
N GLU A 154 24.72 2.38 3.65
CA GLU A 154 24.93 1.10 2.95
C GLU A 154 23.62 0.34 2.71
N LEU A 155 22.72 0.35 3.70
CA LEU A 155 21.37 -0.21 3.56
C LEU A 155 20.61 0.51 2.44
N THR A 156 20.73 1.83 2.38
CA THR A 156 20.07 2.66 1.37
C THR A 156 20.66 2.37 -0.02
N ALA A 157 21.99 2.27 -0.14
CA ALA A 157 22.67 1.89 -1.38
C ALA A 157 22.32 0.47 -1.84
N LEU A 158 22.32 -0.51 -0.93
CA LEU A 158 21.91 -1.89 -1.19
C LEU A 158 20.45 -1.95 -1.66
N CYS A 159 19.56 -1.18 -1.03
CA CYS A 159 18.17 -1.09 -1.45
C CYS A 159 18.03 -0.45 -2.83
N LEU A 160 18.81 0.58 -3.14
CA LEU A 160 18.80 1.20 -4.46
C LEU A 160 19.25 0.22 -5.56
N ASP A 161 20.33 -0.53 -5.32
CA ASP A 161 20.97 -1.39 -6.33
C ASP A 161 20.23 -2.72 -6.54
N HIS A 162 19.74 -3.34 -5.46
CA HIS A 162 19.17 -4.69 -5.50
C HIS A 162 17.67 -4.76 -5.18
N PHE A 163 17.11 -3.74 -4.51
CA PHE A 163 15.72 -3.71 -4.05
C PHE A 163 15.02 -2.37 -4.35
N PRO A 164 15.00 -1.90 -5.61
CA PRO A 164 14.49 -0.56 -5.94
C PRO A 164 13.02 -0.37 -5.54
N ALA A 165 12.23 -1.46 -5.49
CA ALA A 165 10.85 -1.46 -5.02
C ALA A 165 10.71 -1.13 -3.51
N VAL A 166 11.71 -1.47 -2.69
CA VAL A 166 11.76 -1.11 -1.25
C VAL A 166 12.36 0.29 -1.08
N TYR A 167 13.34 0.66 -1.90
CA TYR A 167 13.90 2.00 -1.88
C TYR A 167 12.85 3.08 -2.17
N GLY A 168 11.99 2.87 -3.17
CA GLY A 168 10.87 3.79 -3.46
C GLY A 168 9.83 3.90 -2.33
N GLN A 169 9.91 3.01 -1.33
CA GLN A 169 9.07 3.01 -0.14
C GLN A 169 9.75 3.67 1.09
N PHE A 170 11.02 4.06 0.98
CA PHE A 170 11.71 4.80 2.03
C PHE A 170 11.24 6.25 2.03
N ALA A 171 10.58 6.67 3.10
CA ALA A 171 10.19 8.06 3.31
C ALA A 171 11.36 8.86 3.90
N GLN A 172 11.43 10.16 3.57
CA GLN A 172 12.37 11.08 4.22
C GLN A 172 12.13 11.09 5.73
N GLY A 173 13.19 10.89 6.51
CA GLY A 173 13.13 10.81 7.98
C GLY A 173 12.95 9.41 8.56
N MET A 174 12.84 8.35 7.75
CA MET A 174 12.83 6.98 8.27
C MET A 174 14.16 6.62 8.94
N SER A 175 14.09 6.08 10.15
CA SER A 175 15.27 5.57 10.86
C SER A 175 15.78 4.25 10.25
N LYS A 176 17.08 3.97 10.38
CA LYS A 176 17.72 2.69 9.99
C LYS A 176 16.90 1.46 10.36
N SER A 177 16.37 1.42 11.58
CA SER A 177 15.53 0.33 12.07
C SER A 177 14.23 0.16 11.28
N GLN A 178 13.57 1.26 10.90
CA GLN A 178 12.34 1.22 10.09
C GLN A 178 12.62 0.76 8.66
N LYS A 179 13.70 1.26 8.05
CA LYS A 179 14.16 0.81 6.72
C LYS A 179 14.48 -0.69 6.73
N THR A 180 15.15 -1.16 7.77
CA THR A 180 15.48 -2.58 7.97
C THR A 180 14.22 -3.43 8.10
N ILE A 181 13.24 -2.99 8.90
CA ILE A 181 11.97 -3.71 9.05
C ILE A 181 11.24 -3.82 7.70
N ARG A 182 11.13 -2.72 6.94
CA ARG A 182 10.48 -2.75 5.61
C ARG A 182 11.20 -3.67 4.63
N LEU A 183 12.53 -3.65 4.61
CA LEU A 183 13.31 -4.54 3.76
C LEU A 183 13.06 -6.01 4.11
N ILE A 184 13.05 -6.33 5.40
CA ILE A 184 12.78 -7.70 5.89
C ILE A 184 11.35 -8.12 5.56
N GLU A 185 10.34 -7.28 5.79
CA GLU A 185 8.95 -7.59 5.46
C GLU A 185 8.77 -7.82 3.95
N TYR A 186 9.40 -6.99 3.12
CA TYR A 186 9.36 -7.16 1.68
C TYR A 186 10.04 -8.48 1.24
N CYS A 187 11.20 -8.79 1.81
CA CYS A 187 11.92 -10.03 1.52
C CYS A 187 11.15 -11.25 2.02
N ALA A 188 10.50 -11.18 3.19
CA ALA A 188 9.68 -12.26 3.72
C ALA A 188 8.44 -12.52 2.88
N ARG A 189 7.76 -11.46 2.40
CA ARG A 189 6.57 -11.60 1.53
C ARG A 189 6.89 -12.18 0.14
N ARG A 190 8.14 -12.07 -0.31
CA ARG A 190 8.57 -12.51 -1.65
C ARG A 190 9.56 -13.69 -1.63
N ASP A 191 9.73 -14.33 -0.48
CA ASP A 191 10.69 -15.42 -0.27
C ASP A 191 12.14 -15.09 -0.70
N ARG A 192 12.53 -13.82 -0.56
CA ARG A 192 13.83 -13.26 -0.97
C ARG A 192 14.82 -13.12 0.18
N LEU A 193 14.48 -13.64 1.36
CA LEU A 193 15.36 -13.70 2.54
C LEU A 193 16.72 -14.36 2.26
N PRO A 194 16.82 -15.53 1.59
CA PRO A 194 18.11 -16.13 1.29
C PRO A 194 18.95 -15.28 0.33
N ASP A 195 18.32 -14.60 -0.63
CA ASP A 195 19.02 -13.68 -1.53
C ASP A 195 19.59 -12.49 -0.77
N LEU A 196 18.84 -11.94 0.20
CA LEU A 196 19.32 -10.85 1.05
C LEU A 196 20.55 -11.27 1.87
N VAL A 197 20.52 -12.45 2.49
CA VAL A 197 21.66 -12.98 3.26
C VAL A 197 22.88 -13.16 2.37
N ARG A 198 22.70 -13.70 1.17
CA ARG A 198 23.78 -13.85 0.18
C ARG A 198 24.39 -12.49 -0.19
N ARG A 199 23.58 -11.48 -0.48
CA ARG A 199 24.05 -10.12 -0.79
C ARG A 199 24.75 -9.46 0.39
N VAL A 200 24.24 -9.64 1.61
CA VAL A 200 24.92 -9.18 2.83
C VAL A 200 26.28 -9.87 2.98
N GLY A 201 26.40 -11.14 2.60
CA GLY A 201 27.68 -11.86 2.57
C GLY A 201 28.67 -11.35 1.52
N GLU A 202 28.18 -10.85 0.38
CA GLU A 202 29.01 -10.19 -0.64
C GLU A 202 29.53 -8.82 -0.15
N VAL A 203 28.72 -8.07 0.59
CA VAL A 203 29.08 -6.74 1.13
C VAL A 203 29.95 -6.86 2.38
N ASN A 204 29.63 -7.80 3.28
CA ASN A 204 30.31 -7.97 4.56
C ASN A 204 30.51 -9.46 4.90
N PRO A 205 31.54 -10.11 4.34
CA PRO A 205 31.79 -11.53 4.52
C PRO A 205 32.17 -11.88 5.97
N VAL A 206 32.73 -10.94 6.73
CA VAL A 206 33.11 -11.14 8.14
C VAL A 206 31.86 -11.34 8.98
N ARG A 207 30.88 -10.44 8.86
CA ARG A 207 29.62 -10.51 9.61
C ARG A 207 28.75 -11.69 9.20
N HIS A 208 28.75 -12.03 7.92
CA HIS A 208 28.07 -13.22 7.43
C HIS A 208 28.64 -14.50 8.07
N ARG A 209 29.97 -14.60 8.17
CA ARG A 209 30.63 -15.76 8.79
C ARG A 209 30.31 -15.89 10.29
N GLU A 210 30.34 -14.77 11.03
CA GLU A 210 29.93 -14.76 12.45
C GLU A 210 28.45 -15.16 12.65
N PHE A 211 27.60 -14.79 11.70
CA PHE A 211 26.19 -15.14 11.72
C PHE A 211 25.96 -16.63 11.44
N THR A 212 26.64 -17.19 10.44
CA THR A 212 26.59 -18.63 10.15
C THR A 212 27.08 -19.43 11.37
N ASP A 213 28.20 -19.05 11.98
CA ASP A 213 28.76 -19.70 13.17
C ASP A 213 27.79 -19.67 14.38
N ARG A 214 27.09 -18.53 14.59
CA ARG A 214 26.04 -18.41 15.63
C ARG A 214 24.79 -19.23 15.33
N LEU A 215 24.43 -19.41 14.06
CA LEU A 215 23.30 -20.25 13.68
C LEU A 215 23.62 -21.73 13.93
N GLU A 216 24.80 -22.17 13.54
CA GLU A 216 25.28 -23.54 13.78
C GLU A 216 25.34 -23.84 15.29
N SER A 217 25.88 -22.92 16.09
CA SER A 217 25.91 -23.04 17.57
C SER A 217 24.53 -23.09 18.24
N ARG A 218 23.46 -22.67 17.57
CA ARG A 218 22.09 -22.67 18.10
C ARG A 218 21.31 -23.93 17.74
N ASP A 219 21.69 -24.63 16.67
CA ASP A 219 21.07 -25.88 16.22
C ASP A 219 21.60 -27.10 17.01
N GLU A 220 22.84 -27.01 17.52
CA GLU A 220 23.46 -28.03 18.37
C GLU A 220 22.94 -28.07 19.84
N ARG A 221 21.90 -27.29 20.18
CA ARG A 221 21.45 -27.10 21.57
C ARG A 221 20.00 -27.47 21.80
#